data_AF-A0A1I0BYV2-F1
#
_entry.id   AF-A0A1I0BYV2-F1
#
_cell.length_a   1.000
_cell.length_b   1.000
_cell.length_c   1.000
_cell.angle_alpha   90.00
_cell.angle_beta   90.00
_cell.angle_gamma   90.00
#
_symmetry.space_group_name_H-M   'P 1'
#
loop_
_entity.id
_entity.type
_entity.pdbx_description
1 polymer ?
#
loop_
_entity_poly.entity_id
_entity_poly.type
_entity_poly.pdbx_seq_one_letter_code
_entity_poly.pdbx_strand_id
1 'polypeptide(L)'
;MRFVYLIIQHIKLYTQKTIANNKNKKLIERSSTLTDDRLHMLHSYINRIKHFEISLRSRPDFSIPENLIKTINLYRYLLIESSDFSIAYHHLLQATPSKSIKDRWSENFYIRILCTLSYEFLNDAIEVTGSKTNKLIESYSLNEANKNRISVDIKEIRIKLQLIYKRHNIFLKEVRNNTMAHKNHESYITIDYIERLDFQKSVEVFNEISHCQSLLIQFCGNLISMESE
;
A
#
# COMPACT_ATOMS: atom_id res chain seq x y z
N MET A 1 -11.66 17.53 -19.07
CA MET A 1 -12.48 16.29 -19.06
C MET A 1 -11.83 15.10 -19.75
N ARG A 2 -11.46 15.13 -21.05
CA ARG A 2 -10.94 13.95 -21.79
C ARG A 2 -9.71 13.26 -21.17
N PHE A 3 -8.79 14.02 -20.56
CA PHE A 3 -7.57 13.46 -19.94
C PHE A 3 -7.81 12.86 -18.55
N VAL A 4 -8.64 13.50 -17.73
CA VAL A 4 -9.09 12.96 -16.43
C VAL A 4 -9.86 11.66 -16.66
N TYR A 5 -10.74 11.65 -17.67
CA TYR A 5 -11.45 10.45 -18.12
C TYR A 5 -10.50 9.31 -18.56
N LEU A 6 -9.43 9.60 -19.33
CA LEU A 6 -8.45 8.57 -19.73
C LEU A 6 -7.68 7.99 -18.53
N ILE A 7 -7.37 8.81 -17.53
CA ILE A 7 -6.74 8.37 -16.28
C ILE A 7 -7.71 7.47 -15.51
N ILE A 8 -8.98 7.84 -15.43
CA ILE A 8 -10.05 7.07 -14.78
C ILE A 8 -10.26 5.71 -15.43
N GLN A 9 -10.29 5.68 -16.77
CA GLN A 9 -10.40 4.41 -17.51
C GLN A 9 -9.19 3.51 -17.25
N HIS A 10 -7.98 4.08 -17.19
CA HIS A 10 -6.78 3.32 -16.84
C HIS A 10 -6.74 2.85 -15.37
N ILE A 11 -7.28 3.64 -14.44
CA ILE A 11 -7.44 3.29 -13.02
C ILE A 11 -8.43 2.13 -12.87
N LYS A 12 -9.62 2.21 -13.50
CA LYS A 12 -10.63 1.14 -13.50
C LYS A 12 -10.07 -0.18 -14.05
N LEU A 13 -9.32 -0.13 -15.16
CA LEU A 13 -8.67 -1.31 -15.78
C LEU A 13 -7.63 -1.97 -14.85
N TYR A 14 -6.89 -1.18 -14.06
CA TYR A 14 -5.90 -1.70 -13.13
C TYR A 14 -6.52 -2.42 -11.93
N THR A 15 -7.48 -1.76 -11.29
CA THR A 15 -8.23 -2.29 -10.16
C THR A 15 -8.81 -3.67 -10.48
N GLN A 16 -9.37 -3.84 -11.68
CA GLN A 16 -9.91 -5.11 -12.15
C GLN A 16 -8.83 -6.19 -12.30
N LYS A 17 -7.65 -5.85 -12.82
CA LYS A 17 -6.52 -6.80 -12.95
C LYS A 17 -5.94 -7.22 -11.60
N THR A 18 -5.80 -6.29 -10.65
CA THR A 18 -5.26 -6.58 -9.31
C THR A 18 -6.17 -7.53 -8.52
N ILE A 19 -7.49 -7.38 -8.63
CA ILE A 19 -8.49 -8.28 -8.01
C ILE A 19 -8.46 -9.67 -8.64
N ALA A 20 -8.34 -9.75 -9.97
CA ALA A 20 -8.29 -11.03 -10.68
C ALA A 20 -7.05 -11.87 -10.29
N ASN A 21 -5.91 -11.21 -10.05
CA ASN A 21 -4.65 -11.89 -9.73
C ASN A 21 -4.56 -12.40 -8.29
N ASN A 22 -5.26 -11.77 -7.33
CA ASN A 22 -5.27 -12.22 -5.93
C ASN A 22 -6.08 -13.53 -5.69
N LYS A 23 -6.76 -14.07 -6.72
CA LYS A 23 -7.55 -15.31 -6.61
C LYS A 23 -6.73 -16.62 -6.84
N ASN A 24 -5.45 -16.56 -7.23
CA ASN A 24 -4.68 -17.74 -7.61
C ASN A 24 -3.60 -18.15 -6.59
N LYS A 25 -3.88 -19.20 -5.80
CA LYS A 25 -2.98 -19.85 -4.82
C LYS A 25 -1.96 -20.80 -5.48
N LYS A 26 -0.86 -20.29 -6.04
CA LYS A 26 0.41 -21.05 -6.24
C LYS A 26 1.57 -20.06 -6.09
N LEU A 27 2.20 -20.06 -4.89
CA LEU A 27 2.62 -18.81 -4.25
C LEU A 27 4.11 -18.45 -4.32
N ILE A 28 5.01 -19.29 -4.85
CA ILE A 28 6.46 -19.03 -4.71
C ILE A 28 7.15 -18.86 -6.07
N GLU A 29 7.04 -19.78 -7.02
CA GLU A 29 7.72 -19.65 -8.33
C GLU A 29 7.06 -18.64 -9.28
N ARG A 30 5.75 -18.38 -9.15
CA ARG A 30 5.06 -17.32 -9.89
C ARG A 30 5.29 -15.93 -9.30
N SER A 31 5.88 -15.82 -8.11
CA SER A 31 5.91 -14.58 -7.35
C SER A 31 6.96 -13.58 -7.84
N SER A 32 8.09 -14.03 -8.37
CA SER A 32 9.19 -13.18 -8.86
C SER A 32 8.82 -12.43 -10.14
N THR A 33 8.29 -13.14 -11.14
CA THR A 33 7.76 -12.55 -12.38
C THR A 33 6.54 -11.65 -12.13
N LEU A 34 5.67 -12.02 -11.19
CA LEU A 34 4.56 -11.14 -10.76
C LEU A 34 5.04 -9.87 -10.06
N THR A 35 6.18 -9.91 -9.35
CA THR A 35 6.70 -8.72 -8.66
C THR A 35 7.32 -7.75 -9.65
N ASP A 36 8.02 -8.22 -10.67
CA ASP A 36 8.58 -7.36 -11.73
C ASP A 36 7.47 -6.66 -12.54
N ASP A 37 6.43 -7.40 -12.94
CA ASP A 37 5.26 -6.81 -13.62
C ASP A 37 4.54 -5.79 -12.72
N ARG A 38 4.42 -6.07 -11.42
CA ARG A 38 3.84 -5.13 -10.45
C ARG A 38 4.69 -3.87 -10.29
N LEU A 39 6.01 -4.00 -10.20
CA LEU A 39 6.95 -2.88 -10.06
C LEU A 39 6.95 -1.99 -11.31
N HIS A 40 7.02 -2.58 -12.50
CA HIS A 40 6.91 -1.85 -13.76
C HIS A 40 5.57 -1.12 -13.89
N MET A 41 4.48 -1.76 -13.48
CA MET A 41 3.17 -1.12 -13.45
C MET A 41 3.13 0.05 -12.48
N LEU A 42 3.52 -0.13 -11.21
CA LEU A 42 3.54 0.91 -10.19
C LEU A 42 4.39 2.12 -10.62
N HIS A 43 5.56 1.86 -11.19
CA HIS A 43 6.44 2.90 -11.75
C HIS A 43 5.75 3.65 -12.90
N SER A 44 5.06 2.95 -13.81
CA SER A 44 4.26 3.58 -14.86
C SER A 44 3.15 4.47 -14.27
N TYR A 45 2.47 4.04 -13.20
CA TYR A 45 1.43 4.84 -12.55
C TYR A 45 1.97 6.09 -11.88
N ILE A 46 3.08 5.98 -11.13
CA ILE A 46 3.73 7.13 -10.49
C ILE A 46 4.09 8.18 -11.56
N ASN A 47 4.67 7.75 -12.68
CA ASN A 47 5.02 8.65 -13.78
C ASN A 47 3.79 9.27 -14.44
N ARG A 48 2.71 8.50 -14.64
CA ARG A 48 1.44 9.02 -15.20
C ARG A 48 0.79 10.06 -14.29
N ILE A 49 0.79 9.84 -12.97
CA ILE A 49 0.25 10.83 -12.02
C ILE A 49 1.11 12.09 -12.00
N LYS A 50 2.43 11.96 -12.07
CA LYS A 50 3.35 13.10 -12.20
C LYS A 50 3.06 13.91 -13.46
N HIS A 51 2.87 13.25 -14.60
CA HIS A 51 2.48 13.92 -15.85
C HIS A 51 1.11 14.58 -15.76
N PHE A 52 0.15 13.95 -15.06
CA PHE A 52 -1.16 14.53 -14.82
C PHE A 52 -1.08 15.84 -14.05
N GLU A 53 -0.31 15.85 -12.97
CA GLU A 53 -0.12 17.04 -12.14
C GLU A 53 0.55 18.19 -12.91
N ILE A 54 1.57 17.89 -13.73
CA ILE A 54 2.21 18.87 -14.60
C ILE A 54 1.18 19.45 -15.58
N SER A 55 0.38 18.60 -16.24
CA SER A 55 -0.65 19.03 -17.18
C SER A 55 -1.79 19.83 -16.52
N LEU A 56 -2.04 19.61 -15.25
CA LEU A 56 -3.04 20.33 -14.48
C LEU A 56 -2.54 21.71 -14.05
N ARG A 57 -1.31 21.77 -13.52
CA ARG A 57 -0.65 23.03 -13.12
C ARG A 57 -0.37 23.94 -14.31
N SER A 58 -0.25 23.40 -15.52
CA SER A 58 -0.05 24.16 -16.75
C SER A 58 -1.33 24.78 -17.34
N ARG A 59 -2.50 24.62 -16.69
CA ARG A 59 -3.78 25.20 -17.14
C ARG A 59 -4.20 26.32 -16.18
N PRO A 60 -3.89 27.58 -16.49
CA PRO A 60 -4.20 28.71 -15.61
C PRO A 60 -5.72 28.91 -15.40
N ASP A 61 -6.55 28.44 -16.33
CA ASP A 61 -8.00 28.68 -16.32
C ASP A 61 -8.80 27.57 -15.60
N PHE A 62 -8.12 26.59 -15.01
CA PHE A 62 -8.76 25.40 -14.43
C PHE A 62 -8.48 25.28 -12.94
N SER A 63 -9.48 25.57 -12.10
CA SER A 63 -9.42 25.27 -10.67
C SER A 63 -9.83 23.81 -10.42
N ILE A 64 -8.93 23.06 -9.79
CA ILE A 64 -9.21 21.68 -9.39
C ILE A 64 -9.84 21.74 -7.99
N PRO A 65 -10.96 21.02 -7.75
CA PRO A 65 -11.52 20.91 -6.41
C PRO A 65 -10.49 20.42 -5.39
N GLU A 66 -10.42 21.07 -4.22
CA GLU A 66 -9.40 20.78 -3.19
C GLU A 66 -9.52 19.34 -2.65
N ASN A 67 -10.73 18.82 -2.52
CA ASN A 67 -11.05 17.42 -2.18
C ASN A 67 -10.46 16.43 -3.19
N LEU A 68 -10.52 16.74 -4.48
CA LEU A 68 -9.94 15.93 -5.54
C LEU A 68 -8.40 15.90 -5.44
N ILE A 69 -7.76 17.05 -5.18
CA ILE A 69 -6.32 17.12 -4.94
C ILE A 69 -5.91 16.26 -3.74
N LYS A 70 -6.63 16.37 -2.61
CA LYS A 70 -6.38 15.56 -1.41
C LYS A 70 -6.46 14.06 -1.71
N THR A 71 -7.42 13.65 -2.52
CA THR A 71 -7.63 12.24 -2.89
C THR A 71 -6.55 11.73 -3.82
N ILE A 72 -6.13 12.54 -4.80
CA ILE A 72 -4.98 12.22 -5.67
C ILE A 72 -3.70 12.07 -4.84
N ASN A 73 -3.47 12.95 -3.87
CA ASN A 73 -2.29 12.85 -3.00
C ASN A 73 -2.31 11.59 -2.13
N LEU A 74 -3.47 11.24 -1.57
CA LEU A 74 -3.63 9.98 -0.85
C LEU A 74 -3.38 8.77 -1.77
N TYR A 75 -3.93 8.78 -2.99
CA TYR A 75 -3.70 7.73 -3.98
C TYR A 75 -2.22 7.55 -4.31
N ARG A 76 -1.48 8.66 -4.51
CA ARG A 76 -0.03 8.65 -4.75
C ARG A 76 0.73 8.05 -3.59
N TYR A 77 0.42 8.49 -2.38
CA TYR A 77 1.05 7.99 -1.18
C TYR A 77 0.88 6.46 -1.08
N LEU A 78 -0.35 5.96 -1.28
CA LEU A 78 -0.63 4.52 -1.28
C LEU A 78 0.13 3.74 -2.36
N LEU A 79 0.34 4.33 -3.55
CA LEU A 79 1.12 3.71 -4.62
C LEU A 79 2.63 3.67 -4.31
N ILE A 80 3.17 4.71 -3.67
CA ILE A 80 4.57 4.74 -3.23
C ILE A 80 4.78 3.66 -2.17
N GLU A 81 3.93 3.65 -1.13
CA GLU A 81 3.96 2.61 -0.10
C GLU A 81 3.87 1.21 -0.73
N SER A 82 2.89 0.96 -1.60
CA SER A 82 2.76 -0.33 -2.29
C SER A 82 3.98 -0.70 -3.13
N SER A 83 4.74 0.28 -3.62
CA SER A 83 5.99 0.05 -4.36
C SER A 83 7.10 -0.38 -3.40
N ASP A 84 7.29 0.33 -2.29
CA ASP A 84 8.31 0.01 -1.28
C ASP A 84 8.10 -1.40 -0.72
N PHE A 85 6.85 -1.74 -0.42
CA PHE A 85 6.42 -3.08 -0.05
C PHE A 85 6.74 -4.14 -1.11
N SER A 86 6.46 -3.85 -2.38
CA SER A 86 6.73 -4.78 -3.49
C SER A 86 8.23 -4.99 -3.71
N ILE A 87 9.04 -3.93 -3.60
CA ILE A 87 10.51 -4.00 -3.70
C ILE A 87 11.07 -4.87 -2.57
N ALA A 88 10.66 -4.60 -1.33
CA ALA A 88 11.13 -5.35 -0.17
C ALA A 88 10.75 -6.83 -0.26
N TYR A 89 9.51 -7.13 -0.67
CA TYR A 89 9.04 -8.50 -0.83
C TYR A 89 9.73 -9.24 -1.99
N HIS A 90 9.95 -8.56 -3.12
CA HIS A 90 10.67 -9.12 -4.26
C HIS A 90 12.09 -9.57 -3.86
N HIS A 91 12.82 -8.69 -3.17
CA HIS A 91 14.16 -9.03 -2.73
C HIS A 91 14.19 -10.06 -1.59
N LEU A 92 13.16 -10.08 -0.73
CA LEU A 92 13.01 -11.15 0.25
C LEU A 92 12.95 -12.52 -0.46
N LEU A 93 12.10 -12.65 -1.47
CA LEU A 93 11.92 -13.90 -2.23
C LEU A 93 13.18 -14.33 -2.99
N GLN A 94 13.98 -13.36 -3.46
CA GLN A 94 15.29 -13.64 -4.08
C GLN A 94 16.33 -14.13 -3.07
N ALA A 95 16.21 -13.75 -1.79
CA ALA A 95 17.10 -14.21 -0.72
C ALA A 95 16.74 -15.61 -0.19
N THR A 96 15.48 -16.05 -0.35
CA THR A 96 14.97 -17.33 0.17
C THR A 96 15.50 -18.64 -0.48
N PRO A 97 16.13 -18.69 -1.69
CA PRO A 97 16.52 -19.98 -2.28
C PRO A 97 17.85 -20.59 -1.81
N SER A 98 18.71 -19.89 -1.05
CA SER A 98 20.08 -20.37 -0.81
C SER A 98 20.48 -20.43 0.67
N LYS A 99 21.02 -21.59 1.07
CA LYS A 99 21.44 -21.94 2.44
C LYS A 99 22.71 -21.20 2.93
N SER A 100 23.11 -20.10 2.30
CA SER A 100 24.34 -19.40 2.68
C SER A 100 24.08 -18.39 3.81
N ILE A 101 25.10 -18.15 4.64
CA ILE A 101 25.02 -17.16 5.74
C ILE A 101 24.70 -15.75 5.19
N LYS A 102 25.23 -15.41 4.01
CA LYS A 102 25.00 -14.11 3.35
C LYS A 102 23.51 -13.92 3.02
N ASP A 103 22.85 -14.98 2.59
CA ASP A 103 21.45 -14.94 2.17
C ASP A 103 20.51 -14.84 3.37
N ARG A 104 20.86 -15.46 4.50
CA ARG A 104 20.11 -15.31 5.76
C ARG A 104 20.13 -13.88 6.30
N TRP A 105 21.26 -13.18 6.18
CA TRP A 105 21.34 -11.76 6.55
C TRP A 105 20.51 -10.87 5.63
N SER A 106 20.52 -11.15 4.33
CA SER A 106 19.67 -10.45 3.36
C SER A 106 18.18 -10.72 3.62
N GLU A 107 17.79 -11.96 3.90
CA GLU A 107 16.43 -12.34 4.28
C GLU A 107 15.97 -11.55 5.51
N ASN A 108 16.75 -11.61 6.59
CA ASN A 108 16.46 -10.89 7.83
C ASN A 108 16.36 -9.37 7.61
N PHE A 109 17.21 -8.80 6.75
CA PHE A 109 17.13 -7.39 6.39
C PHE A 109 15.80 -7.04 5.74
N TYR A 110 15.35 -7.80 4.74
CA TYR A 110 14.08 -7.53 4.05
C TYR A 110 12.86 -7.84 4.91
N ILE A 111 12.93 -8.84 5.80
CA ILE A 111 11.90 -9.06 6.84
C ILE A 111 11.75 -7.81 7.71
N ARG A 112 12.86 -7.24 8.19
CA ARG A 112 12.81 -6.02 9.03
C ARG A 112 12.17 -4.86 8.29
N ILE A 113 12.53 -4.65 7.02
CA ILE A 113 11.93 -3.61 6.19
C ILE A 113 10.42 -3.85 6.08
N LEU A 114 9.99 -5.05 5.70
CA LEU A 114 8.57 -5.37 5.56
C LEU A 114 7.79 -5.17 6.85
N CYS A 115 8.32 -5.62 8.00
CA CYS A 115 7.69 -5.41 9.29
C CYS A 115 7.63 -3.93 9.69
N THR A 116 8.67 -3.15 9.39
CA THR A 116 8.70 -1.72 9.67
C THR A 116 7.65 -0.98 8.83
N LEU A 117 7.65 -1.21 7.51
CA LEU A 117 6.65 -0.68 6.59
C LEU A 117 5.24 -1.10 7.00
N SER A 118 5.05 -2.37 7.38
CA SER A 118 3.77 -2.92 7.86
C SER A 118 3.24 -2.18 9.08
N TYR A 119 4.12 -1.90 10.04
CA TYR A 119 3.75 -1.17 11.24
C TYR A 119 3.33 0.26 10.91
N GLU A 120 4.12 0.98 10.10
CA GLU A 120 3.86 2.39 9.74
C GLU A 120 2.56 2.50 8.95
N PHE A 121 2.45 1.72 7.88
CA PHE A 121 1.26 1.66 7.05
C PHE A 121 -0.02 1.38 7.85
N LEU A 122 0.00 0.41 8.78
CA LEU A 122 -1.20 0.09 9.56
C LEU A 122 -1.65 1.25 10.45
N ASN A 123 -0.72 1.96 11.08
CA ASN A 123 -1.06 3.11 11.91
C ASN A 123 -1.67 4.24 11.04
N ASP A 124 -1.01 4.54 9.92
CA ASP A 124 -1.43 5.63 9.03
C ASP A 124 -2.75 5.30 8.32
N ALA A 125 -2.91 4.08 7.81
CA ALA A 125 -4.11 3.65 7.09
C ALA A 125 -5.35 3.63 8.00
N ILE A 126 -5.22 3.22 9.26
CA ILE A 126 -6.34 3.27 10.23
C ILE A 126 -6.76 4.71 10.51
N GLU A 127 -5.80 5.63 10.63
CA GLU A 127 -6.09 7.04 10.83
C GLU A 127 -6.78 7.66 9.60
N VAL A 128 -6.21 7.43 8.41
CA VAL A 128 -6.72 7.93 7.13
C VAL A 128 -8.14 7.46 6.90
N THR A 129 -8.42 6.15 7.04
CA THR A 129 -9.76 5.57 6.85
C THR A 129 -10.78 5.97 7.93
N GLY A 130 -10.38 6.79 8.90
CA GLY A 130 -11.24 7.30 9.96
C GLY A 130 -12.07 8.53 9.58
N SER A 131 -12.24 9.43 10.54
CA SER A 131 -13.11 10.61 10.40
C SER A 131 -12.65 11.58 9.29
N LYS A 132 -11.35 11.62 8.98
CA LYS A 132 -10.79 12.46 7.91
C LYS A 132 -11.36 12.06 6.54
N THR A 133 -11.40 10.76 6.22
CA THR A 133 -11.97 10.29 4.94
C THR A 133 -13.48 10.44 4.88
N ASN A 134 -14.22 10.29 5.99
CA ASN A 134 -15.67 10.54 5.97
C ASN A 134 -16.01 11.99 5.61
N LYS A 135 -15.33 12.96 6.24
CA LYS A 135 -15.47 14.39 5.89
C LYS A 135 -15.08 14.67 4.44
N LEU A 136 -14.05 13.99 3.95
CA LEU A 136 -13.64 14.08 2.56
C LEU A 136 -14.76 13.59 1.64
N ILE A 137 -15.35 12.41 1.87
CA ILE A 137 -16.47 11.86 1.08
C ILE A 137 -17.67 12.81 1.09
N GLU A 138 -18.01 13.39 2.23
CA GLU A 138 -19.13 14.34 2.37
C GLU A 138 -18.94 15.59 1.49
N SER A 139 -17.69 16.04 1.30
CA SER A 139 -17.34 17.22 0.50
C SER A 139 -17.46 17.02 -1.02
N TYR A 140 -17.59 15.77 -1.49
CA TYR A 140 -17.75 15.48 -2.91
C TYR A 140 -19.18 15.78 -3.40
N SER A 141 -19.29 16.22 -4.67
CA SER A 141 -20.58 16.53 -5.32
C SER A 141 -21.27 15.28 -5.87
N LEU A 142 -21.34 14.22 -5.04
CA LEU A 142 -21.91 12.93 -5.40
C LEU A 142 -23.36 12.81 -4.93
N ASN A 143 -24.17 12.01 -5.63
CA ASN A 143 -25.49 11.63 -5.14
C ASN A 143 -25.41 10.75 -3.87
N GLU A 144 -26.49 10.73 -3.09
CA GLU A 144 -26.54 10.01 -1.81
C GLU A 144 -26.29 8.50 -1.94
N ALA A 145 -26.73 7.86 -3.03
CA ALA A 145 -26.47 6.44 -3.26
C ALA A 145 -24.96 6.15 -3.41
N ASN A 146 -24.23 6.99 -4.14
CA ASN A 146 -22.79 6.91 -4.31
C ASN A 146 -22.06 7.19 -2.99
N LYS A 147 -22.46 8.24 -2.25
CA LYS A 147 -21.88 8.56 -0.92
C LYS A 147 -22.05 7.41 0.06
N ASN A 148 -23.23 6.80 0.10
CA ASN A 148 -23.52 5.64 0.96
C ASN A 148 -22.65 4.43 0.59
N ARG A 149 -22.55 4.08 -0.70
CA ARG A 149 -21.70 2.97 -1.15
C ARG A 149 -20.24 3.18 -0.74
N ILE A 150 -19.68 4.36 -1.02
CA ILE A 150 -18.28 4.70 -0.71
C ILE A 150 -18.02 4.67 0.80
N SER A 151 -19.00 5.13 1.59
CA SER A 151 -18.93 5.11 3.06
C SER A 151 -18.95 3.68 3.63
N VAL A 152 -19.70 2.77 3.00
CA VAL A 152 -19.69 1.35 3.35
C VAL A 152 -18.34 0.73 3.00
N ASP A 153 -17.83 0.95 1.78
CA ASP A 153 -16.55 0.42 1.31
C ASP A 153 -15.39 0.81 2.24
N ILE A 154 -15.30 2.10 2.61
CA ILE A 154 -14.21 2.56 3.49
C ILE A 154 -14.34 2.02 4.91
N LYS A 155 -15.57 1.85 5.42
CA LYS A 155 -15.84 1.27 6.74
C LYS A 155 -15.40 -0.20 6.77
N GLU A 156 -15.68 -0.96 5.73
CA GLU A 156 -15.25 -2.36 5.62
C GLU A 156 -13.72 -2.47 5.57
N ILE A 157 -13.05 -1.62 4.78
CA ILE A 157 -11.59 -1.57 4.73
C ILE A 157 -11.01 -1.25 6.11
N ARG A 158 -11.58 -0.27 6.82
CA ARG A 158 -11.14 0.10 8.17
C ARG A 158 -11.28 -1.05 9.16
N ILE A 159 -12.39 -1.78 9.12
CA ILE A 159 -12.59 -2.97 9.98
C ILE A 159 -11.50 -4.01 9.72
N LYS A 160 -11.19 -4.28 8.45
CA LYS A 160 -10.11 -5.22 8.08
C LYS A 160 -8.75 -4.75 8.63
N LEU A 161 -8.40 -3.48 8.43
CA LEU A 161 -7.15 -2.91 8.95
C LEU A 161 -7.07 -3.03 10.48
N GLN A 162 -8.17 -2.75 11.20
CA GLN A 162 -8.21 -2.89 12.66
C GLN A 162 -8.04 -4.33 13.12
N LEU A 163 -8.58 -5.31 12.39
CA LEU A 163 -8.39 -6.73 12.69
C LEU A 163 -6.93 -7.16 12.48
N ILE A 164 -6.31 -6.73 11.38
CA ILE A 164 -4.88 -6.97 11.10
C ILE A 164 -4.03 -6.34 12.22
N TYR A 165 -4.31 -5.08 12.57
CA TYR A 165 -3.62 -4.39 13.66
C TYR A 165 -3.74 -5.15 14.97
N LYS A 166 -4.96 -5.55 15.39
CA LYS A 166 -5.14 -6.31 16.63
C LYS A 166 -4.35 -7.63 16.64
N ARG A 167 -4.28 -8.33 15.50
CA ARG A 167 -3.58 -9.61 15.39
C ARG A 167 -2.07 -9.45 15.45
N HIS A 168 -1.53 -8.43 14.78
CA HIS A 168 -0.10 -8.37 14.44
C HIS A 168 0.67 -7.22 15.09
N ASN A 169 0.00 -6.24 15.70
CA ASN A 169 0.64 -5.03 16.23
C ASN A 169 1.72 -5.33 17.28
N ILE A 170 1.53 -6.30 18.17
CA ILE A 170 2.54 -6.66 19.18
C ILE A 170 3.84 -7.07 18.50
N PHE A 171 3.75 -8.01 17.56
CA PHE A 171 4.89 -8.49 16.78
C PHE A 171 5.56 -7.37 15.99
N LEU A 172 4.78 -6.60 15.24
CA LEU A 172 5.31 -5.50 14.42
C LEU A 172 5.98 -4.41 15.26
N LYS A 173 5.38 -4.06 16.39
CA LYS A 173 5.93 -3.09 17.34
C LYS A 173 7.22 -3.58 17.97
N GLU A 174 7.30 -4.87 18.29
CA GLU A 174 8.50 -5.51 18.83
C GLU A 174 9.65 -5.48 17.81
N VAL A 175 9.38 -5.85 16.55
CA VAL A 175 10.38 -5.79 15.48
C VAL A 175 10.87 -4.37 15.28
N ARG A 176 9.97 -3.39 15.18
CA ARG A 176 10.34 -1.97 15.06
C ARG A 176 11.22 -1.53 16.23
N ASN A 177 10.82 -1.81 17.46
CA ASN A 177 11.51 -1.31 18.65
C ASN A 177 12.92 -1.92 18.81
N ASN A 178 13.07 -3.21 18.53
CA ASN A 178 14.35 -3.91 18.71
C ASN A 178 15.32 -3.71 17.53
N THR A 179 14.85 -3.17 16.41
CA THR A 179 15.69 -2.92 15.23
C THR A 179 16.02 -1.45 15.01
N MET A 180 15.50 -0.55 15.86
CA MET A 180 15.88 0.86 15.90
C MET A 180 17.28 1.04 16.51
N ALA A 181 18.17 1.67 15.76
CA ALA A 181 19.60 1.80 16.06
C ALA A 181 19.94 2.52 17.38
N HIS A 182 18.97 3.15 18.05
CA HIS A 182 19.21 4.01 19.22
C HIS A 182 18.60 3.49 20.53
N LYS A 183 17.95 2.31 20.55
CA LYS A 183 17.28 1.81 21.76
C LYS A 183 18.12 0.88 22.64
N ASN A 184 19.01 0.09 22.04
CA ASN A 184 19.82 -0.87 22.79
C ASN A 184 21.28 -0.43 22.81
N HIS A 185 21.85 -0.22 24.00
CA HIS A 185 23.29 0.05 24.16
C HIS A 185 24.16 -1.18 23.85
N GLU A 186 23.53 -2.35 23.70
CA GLU A 186 24.18 -3.63 23.49
C GLU A 186 23.81 -4.20 22.11
N SER A 187 24.74 -4.09 21.16
CA SER A 187 24.54 -4.50 19.76
C SER A 187 24.26 -6.00 19.58
N TYR A 188 24.75 -6.84 20.51
CA TYR A 188 24.56 -8.29 20.47
C TYR A 188 23.11 -8.71 20.71
N ILE A 189 22.35 -7.97 21.53
CA ILE A 189 20.91 -8.22 21.74
C ILE A 189 20.14 -7.97 20.44
N THR A 190 20.48 -6.88 19.74
CA THR A 190 19.88 -6.55 18.45
C THR A 190 20.20 -7.62 17.40
N ILE A 191 21.43 -8.13 17.38
CA ILE A 191 21.84 -9.22 16.48
C ILE A 191 21.04 -10.49 16.76
N ASP A 192 20.98 -10.94 18.02
CA ASP A 192 20.25 -12.15 18.41
C ASP A 192 18.76 -12.05 18.08
N TYR A 193 18.17 -10.87 18.26
CA TYR A 193 16.77 -10.62 17.86
C TYR A 193 16.57 -10.74 16.35
N ILE A 194 17.45 -10.13 15.54
CA ILE A 194 17.36 -10.16 14.08
C ILE A 194 17.48 -11.58 13.54
N GLU A 195 18.36 -12.41 14.11
CA GLU A 195 18.55 -13.80 13.68
C GLU A 195 17.34 -14.71 13.93
N ARG A 196 16.43 -14.30 14.81
CA ARG A 196 15.24 -15.04 15.25
C ARG A 196 13.94 -14.48 14.67
N LEU A 197 14.01 -13.55 13.71
CA LEU A 197 12.82 -13.02 13.06
C LEU A 197 12.03 -14.13 12.36
N ASP A 198 10.73 -14.14 12.59
CA ASP A 198 9.83 -15.15 12.02
C ASP A 198 9.47 -14.78 10.58
N PHE A 199 10.10 -15.48 9.62
CA PHE A 199 9.82 -15.33 8.19
C PHE A 199 8.34 -15.55 7.87
N GLN A 200 7.76 -16.65 8.35
CA GLN A 200 6.40 -17.06 7.96
C GLN A 200 5.38 -16.02 8.45
N LYS A 201 5.53 -15.57 9.69
CA LYS A 201 4.68 -14.52 10.26
C LYS A 201 4.84 -13.20 9.53
N SER A 202 6.06 -12.84 9.13
CA SER A 202 6.32 -11.60 8.38
C SER A 202 5.67 -11.61 7.00
N VAL A 203 5.74 -12.74 6.30
CA VAL A 203 5.07 -12.94 5.00
C VAL A 203 3.55 -12.96 5.14
N GLU A 204 3.01 -13.58 6.20
CA GLU A 204 1.57 -13.56 6.49
C GLU A 204 1.06 -12.12 6.67
N VAL A 205 1.72 -11.34 7.52
CA VAL A 205 1.38 -9.93 7.75
C VAL A 205 1.40 -9.12 6.45
N PHE A 206 2.47 -9.27 5.66
CA PHE A 206 2.60 -8.61 4.36
C PHE A 206 1.43 -8.94 3.41
N ASN A 207 1.05 -10.21 3.31
CA ASN A 207 -0.03 -10.63 2.43
C ASN A 207 -1.38 -10.02 2.85
N GLU A 208 -1.67 -9.96 4.16
CA GLU A 208 -2.88 -9.32 4.66
C GLU A 208 -2.90 -7.79 4.39
N ILE A 209 -1.75 -7.13 4.60
CA ILE A 209 -1.60 -5.69 4.37
C ILE A 209 -1.71 -5.36 2.88
N SER A 210 -0.99 -6.07 2.01
CA SER A 210 -1.01 -5.83 0.57
C SER A 210 -2.41 -6.00 -0.03
N HIS A 211 -3.22 -6.91 0.51
CA HIS A 211 -4.63 -7.01 0.15
C HIS A 211 -5.39 -5.72 0.53
N CYS A 212 -5.24 -5.21 1.75
CA CYS A 212 -5.89 -3.98 2.18
C CYS A 212 -5.40 -2.74 1.42
N GLN A 213 -4.10 -2.66 1.09
CA GLN A 213 -3.54 -1.62 0.23
C GLN A 213 -4.24 -1.60 -1.13
N SER A 214 -4.44 -2.77 -1.75
CA SER A 214 -5.13 -2.84 -3.04
C SER A 214 -6.56 -2.32 -2.99
N LEU A 215 -7.28 -2.56 -1.88
CA LEU A 215 -8.64 -2.06 -1.67
C LEU A 215 -8.65 -0.54 -1.46
N LEU A 216 -7.67 0.02 -0.74
CA LEU A 216 -7.55 1.48 -0.56
C LEU A 216 -7.21 2.20 -1.86
N ILE A 217 -6.28 1.65 -2.64
CA ILE A 217 -5.93 2.15 -3.97
C ILE A 217 -7.18 2.14 -4.86
N GLN A 218 -7.93 1.04 -4.87
CA GLN A 218 -9.20 0.93 -5.58
C GLN A 218 -10.22 1.99 -5.12
N PHE A 219 -10.39 2.15 -3.80
CA PHE A 219 -11.28 3.14 -3.23
C PHE A 219 -10.95 4.56 -3.73
N CYS A 220 -9.68 4.97 -3.62
CA CYS A 220 -9.24 6.27 -4.09
C CYS A 220 -9.43 6.43 -5.60
N GLY A 221 -9.12 5.39 -6.37
CA GLY A 221 -9.33 5.38 -7.81
C GLY A 221 -10.80 5.55 -8.22
N ASN A 222 -11.70 4.86 -7.52
CA ASN A 222 -13.15 4.97 -7.71
C ASN A 222 -13.65 6.39 -7.36
N LEU A 223 -13.18 6.96 -6.26
CA LEU A 223 -13.57 8.30 -5.81
C LEU A 223 -13.13 9.38 -6.82
N ILE A 224 -11.89 9.30 -7.31
CA ILE A 224 -11.38 10.16 -8.40
C ILE A 224 -12.25 10.01 -9.66
N SER A 225 -12.67 8.77 -9.94
CA SER A 225 -13.48 8.46 -11.13
C SER A 225 -14.85 9.11 -11.09
N MET A 226 -15.52 9.05 -9.95
CA MET A 226 -16.91 9.52 -9.83
C MET A 226 -17.01 11.05 -9.79
N GLU A 227 -16.01 11.77 -9.30
CA GLU A 227 -16.01 13.25 -9.29
C GLU A 227 -15.73 13.87 -10.66
N SER A 228 -15.20 13.08 -11.59
CA SER A 228 -14.79 13.56 -12.90
C SER A 228 -15.76 13.19 -14.02
N GLU A 229 -16.82 12.45 -13.68
CA GLU A 229 -17.99 12.15 -14.53
C GLU A 229 -19.01 13.29 -14.38
#